data_AF-A0A2T6FDD2-F1
#
_entry.id   AF-A0A2T6FDD2-F1
#
_cell.length_a   1.000
_cell.length_b   1.000
_cell.length_c   1.000
_cell.angle_alpha   90.00
_cell.angle_beta   90.00
_cell.angle_gamma   90.00
#
_symmetry.space_group_name_H-M   'P 1'
#
loop_
_entity.id
_entity.type
_entity.pdbx_description
1 polymer ?
#
loop_
_entity_poly.entity_id
_entity_poly.type
_entity_poly.pdbx_seq_one_letter_code
_entity_poly.pdbx_strand_id
1 'polypeptide(L)'
;MNIQLVPTPDYQGEAGINAMRCLQQALNIALQAEDWNKVRHLDCICVLLIDRVISANRDDKTTLVRALSELKGVYAGLITQCQREVTLLQAT
;
A
#
# COMPACT_ATOMS: atom_id res chain seq x y z
N MET A 1 21.42 -26.94 6.46
CA MET A 1 20.01 -27.23 6.11
C MET A 1 19.23 -25.94 6.30
N ASN A 2 18.95 -25.20 5.23
CA ASN A 2 18.37 -23.86 5.31
C ASN A 2 16.83 -24.00 5.18
N ILE A 3 16.14 -24.00 6.32
CA ILE A 3 14.68 -24.09 6.34
C ILE A 3 14.14 -22.69 6.04
N GLN A 4 13.95 -22.36 4.76
CA GLN A 4 13.11 -21.22 4.37
C GLN A 4 11.64 -21.70 4.40
N LEU A 5 10.99 -21.48 5.54
CA LEU A 5 9.60 -21.88 5.79
C LEU A 5 8.56 -21.05 5.04
N VAL A 6 8.97 -19.97 4.37
CA VAL A 6 8.10 -19.15 3.50
C VAL A 6 8.92 -18.74 2.28
N PRO A 7 8.47 -19.05 1.04
CA PRO A 7 9.14 -18.55 -0.15
C PRO A 7 9.14 -17.02 -0.12
N THR A 8 10.26 -16.41 -0.49
CA THR A 8 10.31 -14.95 -0.64
C THR A 8 9.20 -14.52 -1.60
N PRO A 9 8.29 -13.62 -1.18
CA PRO A 9 7.19 -13.19 -2.03
C PRO A 9 7.74 -12.66 -3.35
N ASP A 10 7.18 -13.18 -4.43
CA ASP A 10 7.45 -12.67 -5.77
C ASP A 10 6.73 -11.33 -5.92
N TYR A 11 7.49 -10.30 -6.29
CA TYR A 11 6.98 -8.95 -6.51
C TYR A 11 6.93 -8.60 -8.00
N GLN A 12 7.22 -9.55 -8.88
CA GLN A 12 7.16 -9.37 -10.33
C GLN A 12 5.71 -9.47 -10.82
N GLY A 13 5.34 -8.64 -11.79
CA GLY A 13 4.06 -8.69 -12.47
C GLY A 13 2.86 -8.54 -11.53
N GLU A 14 1.85 -9.38 -11.77
CA GLU A 14 0.59 -9.39 -11.00
C GLU A 14 0.79 -9.79 -9.52
N ALA A 15 1.86 -10.50 -9.17
CA ALA A 15 2.13 -10.85 -7.77
C ALA A 15 2.46 -9.60 -6.93
N GLY A 16 3.30 -8.71 -7.47
CA GLY A 16 3.59 -7.41 -6.87
C GLY A 16 2.35 -6.51 -6.79
N ILE A 17 1.54 -6.48 -7.86
CA ILE A 17 0.28 -5.73 -7.89
C ILE A 17 -0.68 -6.25 -6.81
N ASN A 18 -0.84 -7.56 -6.68
CA ASN A 18 -1.71 -8.15 -5.66
C ASN A 18 -1.22 -7.86 -4.24
N ALA A 19 0.09 -7.89 -4.00
CA ALA A 19 0.64 -7.49 -2.71
C ALA A 19 0.28 -6.04 -2.35
N MET A 20 0.35 -5.12 -3.32
CA MET A 20 -0.06 -3.74 -3.12
C MET A 20 -1.57 -3.58 -2.91
N ARG A 21 -2.41 -4.34 -3.64
CA ARG A 21 -3.87 -4.35 -3.42
C ARG A 21 -4.24 -4.87 -2.04
N CYS A 22 -3.57 -5.91 -1.54
CA CYS A 22 -3.75 -6.41 -0.18
C CYS A 22 -3.39 -5.34 0.85
N LEU A 23 -2.27 -4.63 0.65
CA LEU A 23 -1.87 -3.54 1.53
C LEU A 23 -2.89 -2.39 1.51
N GLN A 24 -3.37 -2.01 0.32
CA GLN A 24 -4.44 -1.01 0.15
C GLN A 24 -5.70 -1.40 0.95
N GLN A 25 -6.14 -2.65 0.83
CA GLN A 25 -7.31 -3.13 1.57
C GLN A 25 -7.08 -3.05 3.08
N ALA A 26 -5.92 -3.50 3.57
CA ALA A 26 -5.57 -3.42 4.98
C ALA A 26 -5.56 -1.97 5.50
N LEU A 27 -5.07 -1.04 4.68
CA LEU A 27 -4.98 0.37 5.02
C LEU A 27 -6.36 1.03 5.04
N ASN A 28 -7.23 0.72 4.07
CA ASN A 28 -8.63 1.15 4.09
C ASN A 28 -9.41 0.61 5.30
N ILE A 29 -9.18 -0.66 5.68
CA ILE A 29 -9.80 -1.24 6.87
C ILE A 29 -9.31 -0.53 8.14
N ALA A 30 -8.00 -0.27 8.25
CA ALA A 30 -7.43 0.46 9.38
C ALA A 30 -7.96 1.89 9.48
N LEU A 31 -8.14 2.57 8.34
CA LEU A 31 -8.76 3.90 8.28
C LEU A 31 -10.23 3.88 8.71
N GLN A 32 -11.03 2.93 8.21
CA GLN A 32 -12.43 2.81 8.60
C GLN A 32 -12.61 2.51 10.10
N ALA A 33 -11.62 1.86 10.71
CA ALA A 33 -11.59 1.57 12.13
C ALA A 33 -10.92 2.68 12.97
N GLU A 34 -10.50 3.79 12.35
CA GLU A 34 -9.75 4.89 12.99
C GLU A 34 -8.48 4.41 13.74
N ASP A 35 -7.89 3.30 13.31
CA ASP A 35 -6.68 2.73 13.91
C ASP A 35 -5.43 3.43 13.36
N TRP A 36 -5.19 4.66 13.83
CA TRP A 36 -4.08 5.51 13.36
C TRP A 36 -2.69 4.90 13.54
N ASN A 37 -2.51 4.08 14.57
CA ASN A 37 -1.24 3.39 14.80
C ASN A 37 -1.00 2.35 13.72
N LYS A 38 -2.03 1.57 13.37
CA LYS A 38 -1.96 0.60 12.28
C LYS A 38 -1.83 1.28 10.93
N VAL A 39 -2.52 2.39 10.68
CA VAL A 39 -2.36 3.19 9.45
C VAL A 39 -0.91 3.65 9.29
N ARG A 40 -0.28 4.20 10.34
CA ARG A 40 1.12 4.61 10.30
C ARG A 40 2.07 3.44 10.04
N HIS A 41 1.80 2.28 10.66
CA HIS A 41 2.63 1.09 10.45
C HIS A 41 2.52 0.57 9.00
N LEU A 42 1.31 0.53 8.46
CA LEU A 42 1.04 0.10 7.08
C LEU A 42 1.64 1.08 6.07
N ASP A 43 1.66 2.38 6.37
CA ASP A 43 2.30 3.40 5.53
C ASP A 43 3.82 3.19 5.43
N CYS A 44 4.50 2.90 6.55
CA CYS A 44 5.92 2.53 6.52
C CYS A 44 6.19 1.29 5.68
N ILE A 45 5.31 0.27 5.75
CA ILE A 45 5.42 -0.95 4.95
C ILE A 45 5.19 -0.64 3.45
N CYS A 46 4.30 0.30 3.14
CA CYS A 46 3.97 0.73 1.79
C CYS A 46 5.20 1.21 1.03
N VAL A 47 6.02 2.07 1.66
CA VAL A 47 7.27 2.57 1.06
C VAL A 47 8.21 1.43 0.67
N LEU A 48 8.39 0.45 1.56
CA LEU A 48 9.26 -0.70 1.31
C LEU A 48 8.71 -1.63 0.23
N LEU A 49 7.39 -1.81 0.19
CA LEU A 49 6.72 -2.64 -0.81
C LEU A 49 6.85 -2.01 -2.21
N ILE A 50 6.67 -0.70 -2.31
CA ILE A 50 6.82 0.05 -3.56
C ILE A 50 8.24 -0.10 -4.10
N ASP A 51 9.26 0.08 -3.26
CA ASP A 51 10.66 -0.06 -3.68
C ASP A 51 10.95 -1.47 -4.23
N ARG A 52 10.41 -2.51 -3.58
CA ARG A 52 10.53 -3.91 -4.04
C ARG A 52 9.80 -4.17 -5.35
N VAL A 53 8.58 -3.66 -5.53
CA VAL A 53 7.82 -3.78 -6.78
C VAL A 53 8.51 -3.02 -7.91
N ILE A 54 9.06 -1.83 -7.65
CA ILE A 54 9.84 -1.08 -8.64
C ILE A 54 11.10 -1.85 -9.04
N SER A 55 11.84 -2.37 -8.07
CA SER A 55 13.06 -3.14 -8.34
C SER A 55 12.77 -4.41 -9.12
N ALA A 56 11.69 -5.12 -8.82
CA ALA A 56 11.30 -6.37 -9.48
C ALA A 56 10.76 -6.19 -10.90
N ASN A 57 10.25 -5.00 -11.23
CA ASN A 57 9.60 -4.72 -12.51
C ASN A 57 10.32 -3.67 -13.36
N ARG A 58 11.61 -3.40 -13.11
CA ARG A 58 12.39 -2.33 -13.76
C ARG A 58 12.29 -2.36 -15.30
N ASP A 59 12.22 -3.55 -15.89
CA ASP A 59 12.18 -3.74 -17.34
C ASP A 59 10.75 -3.75 -17.91
N ASP A 60 9.73 -3.89 -17.05
CA ASP A 60 8.31 -3.83 -17.42
C ASP A 60 7.67 -2.52 -16.94
N LYS A 61 7.94 -1.46 -17.70
CA LYS A 61 7.45 -0.10 -17.44
C LYS A 61 5.92 -0.02 -17.40
N THR A 62 5.22 -0.89 -18.13
CA THR A 62 3.75 -0.86 -18.22
C THR A 62 3.13 -1.36 -16.91
N THR A 63 3.64 -2.48 -16.40
CA THR A 63 3.26 -3.02 -15.09
C THR A 63 3.57 -2.03 -13.96
N LEU A 64 4.74 -1.39 -14.02
CA LEU A 64 5.15 -0.33 -13.10
C LEU A 64 4.18 0.86 -13.08
N VAL A 65 3.80 1.38 -14.26
CA VAL A 65 2.87 2.51 -14.37
C VAL A 65 1.49 2.13 -13.83
N ARG A 66 1.00 0.93 -14.13
CA ARG A 66 -0.29 0.44 -13.60
C ARG A 66 -0.26 0.31 -12.08
N ALA A 67 0.77 -0.34 -11.55
CA ALA A 67 1.04 -0.50 -10.13
C ALA A 67 1.06 0.86 -9.39
N LEU A 68 1.87 1.80 -9.86
CA LEU A 68 2.00 3.12 -9.24
C LEU A 68 0.73 3.97 -9.38
N SER A 69 -0.02 3.81 -10.47
CA SER A 69 -1.28 4.52 -10.68
C SER A 69 -2.39 4.03 -9.74
N GLU A 70 -2.48 2.71 -9.52
CA GLU A 70 -3.38 2.14 -8.52
C GLU A 70 -3.03 2.66 -7.12
N LEU A 71 -1.74 2.66 -6.77
CA LEU A 71 -1.23 3.17 -5.49
C LEU A 71 -1.53 4.66 -5.26
N LYS A 72 -1.37 5.49 -6.29
CA LYS A 72 -1.73 6.92 -6.25
C LYS A 72 -3.21 7.13 -5.89
N GLY A 73 -4.10 6.27 -6.38
CA GLY A 73 -5.51 6.30 -6.01
C GLY A 73 -5.75 6.05 -4.52
N VAL A 74 -4.98 5.14 -3.91
CA VAL A 74 -5.06 4.81 -2.48
C VAL A 74 -4.70 6.01 -1.62
N TYR A 75 -3.57 6.65 -1.90
CA TYR A 75 -3.11 7.81 -1.16
C TYR A 75 -4.04 9.01 -1.31
N ALA A 76 -4.62 9.22 -2.50
CA ALA A 76 -5.64 10.24 -2.69
C ALA A 76 -6.89 9.98 -1.83
N GLY A 77 -7.32 8.72 -1.70
CA GLY A 77 -8.41 8.31 -0.81
C GLY A 77 -8.08 8.56 0.67
N LEU A 78 -6.89 8.13 1.10
CA LEU A 78 -6.30 8.38 2.42
C LEU A 78 -6.35 9.87 2.79
N ILE A 79 -5.83 10.73 1.93
CA ILE A 79 -5.78 12.18 2.14
C ILE A 79 -7.19 12.75 2.25
N THR A 80 -8.11 12.34 1.37
CA THR A 80 -9.51 12.79 1.40
C THR A 80 -10.20 12.38 2.70
N GLN A 81 -9.96 11.16 3.18
CA GLN A 81 -10.53 10.65 4.42
C GLN A 81 -9.99 11.41 5.64
N CYS A 82 -8.67 11.58 5.73
CA CYS A 82 -8.05 12.40 6.78
C CYS A 82 -8.55 13.85 6.76
N GLN A 83 -8.71 14.46 5.59
CA GLN A 83 -9.26 15.82 5.46
C GLN A 83 -10.70 15.93 5.97
N ARG A 84 -11.54 14.93 5.69
CA ARG A 84 -12.94 14.90 6.18
C ARG A 84 -13.00 14.82 7.70
N GLU A 85 -12.16 14.00 8.31
CA GLU A 85 -12.11 13.89 9.77
C GLU A 85 -11.58 15.13 10.46
N VAL A 86 -10.53 15.75 9.92
CA VAL A 86 -10.04 17.06 10.43
C VAL A 86 -11.14 18.12 10.32
N THR A 87 -11.92 18.11 9.24
CA THR A 87 -13.04 19.05 9.05
C THR A 87 -14.16 18.80 10.07
N LEU A 88 -14.46 17.53 10.40
CA LEU A 88 -15.44 17.16 11.42
C LEU A 88 -14.97 17.54 12.83
N LEU A 89 -13.69 17.33 13.15
CA LEU A 89 -13.09 17.72 14.44
C LEU A 89 -13.01 19.24 14.65
N GLN A 90 -12.94 20.03 13.58
CA GLN A 90 -12.95 21.50 13.64
C GLN A 90 -14.36 22.10 13.72
N ALA A 91 -15.41 21.30 13.49
CA ALA A 91 -16.80 21.74 13.51
C ALA A 91 -17.51 21.49 14.87
N THR A 92 -16.85 20.77 15.79
CA THR A 92 -17.25 20.58 17.21
C THR A 92 -16.45 21.46 18.14
#